data_AF-A0A8S4SF06-F1
#
_entry.id   AF-A0A8S4SF06-F1
#
_cell.length_a   1.000
_cell.length_b   1.000
_cell.length_c   1.000
_cell.angle_alpha   90.00
_cell.angle_beta   90.00
_cell.angle_gamma   90.00
#
_symmetry.space_group_name_H-M   'P 1'
#
loop_
_entity.id
_entity.type
_entity.pdbx_description
1 polymer ?
#
loop_
_entity_poly.entity_id
_entity_poly.type
_entity_poly.pdbx_seq_one_letter_code
_entity_poly.pdbx_strand_id
1 'polypeptide(L)'
;MDTVGVTGVADTEDDERLNCDVDMPPAAPAAPASPSATPAANGTHEEGEGCGARASVERMLAFGRELYAMSQKLRQDHYHKSMLEDAFSLLAYSNPWDSPVGWQLEPVRREAVCEALNSAILEWQDMQWVSPVEACVSHSRELLRRMARASLGACAFADLPALLRR
;
A
#
# COMPACT_ATOMS: atom_id res chain seq x y z
N MET A 1 -26.32 -41.22 56.48
CA MET A 1 -25.52 -42.00 55.52
C MET A 1 -24.97 -41.02 54.48
N ASP A 2 -24.24 -39.99 54.91
CA ASP A 2 -22.82 -40.00 55.32
C ASP A 2 -21.91 -40.18 54.11
N THR A 3 -21.37 -39.06 53.60
CA THR A 3 -19.96 -38.61 53.69
C THR A 3 -19.10 -39.29 52.61
N VAL A 4 -18.25 -38.63 51.83
CA VAL A 4 -17.06 -37.81 52.12
C VAL A 4 -16.72 -37.09 50.79
N GLY A 5 -16.50 -35.76 50.73
CA GLY A 5 -15.18 -35.11 50.86
C GLY A 5 -14.40 -35.17 49.53
N VAL A 6 -13.62 -34.18 49.07
CA VAL A 6 -12.96 -33.06 49.74
C VAL A 6 -12.24 -32.23 48.64
N THR A 7 -12.19 -30.90 48.81
CA THR A 7 -11.19 -29.92 48.30
C THR A 7 -10.97 -29.72 46.78
N GLY A 8 -10.66 -28.53 46.27
CA GLY A 8 -10.18 -27.31 46.93
C GLY A 8 -10.13 -26.11 45.97
N VAL A 9 -10.04 -24.96 46.61
CA VAL A 9 -9.93 -23.58 46.10
C VAL A 9 -8.56 -23.32 45.47
N ALA A 10 -8.48 -22.52 44.40
CA ALA A 10 -7.60 -21.33 44.29
C ALA A 10 -7.49 -20.80 42.85
N ASP A 11 -7.84 -19.53 42.69
CA ASP A 11 -7.43 -18.63 41.62
C ASP A 11 -5.91 -18.54 41.45
N THR A 12 -5.41 -18.51 40.21
CA THR A 12 -4.27 -17.68 39.72
C THR A 12 -4.22 -17.90 38.19
N GLU A 13 -4.72 -16.98 37.38
CA GLU A 13 -3.93 -15.95 36.66
C GLU A 13 -2.68 -16.53 35.98
N ASP A 14 -2.71 -16.65 34.65
CA ASP A 14 -1.57 -16.41 33.74
C ASP A 14 -2.11 -16.41 32.29
N ASP A 15 -2.84 -15.34 31.95
CA ASP A 15 -3.08 -14.95 30.56
C ASP A 15 -1.77 -14.29 30.09
N GLU A 16 -0.85 -15.08 29.53
CA GLU A 16 0.39 -14.62 28.90
C GLU A 16 0.05 -13.70 27.72
N ARG A 17 -0.20 -12.44 28.04
CA ARG A 17 -0.08 -11.31 27.13
C ARG A 17 1.37 -11.28 26.67
N LEU A 18 1.62 -11.95 25.54
CA LEU A 18 2.82 -11.79 24.72
C LEU A 18 2.98 -10.31 24.38
N ASN A 19 3.70 -9.62 25.25
CA ASN A 19 4.16 -8.26 25.10
C ASN A 19 5.24 -8.31 24.02
N CYS A 20 4.93 -7.84 22.81
CA CYS A 20 5.92 -7.61 21.78
C CYS A 20 6.70 -6.34 22.11
N ASP A 21 7.54 -6.41 23.13
CA ASP A 21 8.65 -5.48 23.30
C ASP A 21 9.56 -5.64 22.08
N VAL A 22 9.53 -4.63 21.20
CA VAL A 22 10.49 -4.50 20.11
C VAL A 22 11.81 -4.09 20.74
N ASP A 23 12.61 -5.08 21.11
CA ASP A 23 13.99 -4.89 21.58
C ASP A 23 14.82 -4.29 20.43
N MET A 24 14.94 -2.97 20.42
CA MET A 24 15.72 -2.20 19.45
C MET A 24 17.19 -2.19 19.93
N PRO A 25 18.12 -2.91 19.30
CA PRO A 25 19.51 -2.92 19.74
C PRO A 25 20.12 -1.52 19.58
N PRO A 26 21.00 -1.08 20.50
CA PRO A 26 21.66 0.21 20.39
C PRO A 26 22.57 0.23 19.17
N ALA A 27 22.33 1.18 18.27
CA ALA A 27 23.18 1.42 17.11
C ALA A 27 24.65 1.60 17.54
N ALA A 28 25.54 0.80 16.96
CA ALA A 28 26.98 0.87 17.22
C ALA A 28 27.54 2.26 16.84
N PRO A 29 28.50 2.82 17.60
CA PRO A 29 29.04 4.14 17.33
C PRO A 29 29.89 4.14 16.05
N ALA A 30 29.55 5.06 15.13
CA ALA A 30 30.27 5.29 13.88
C ALA A 30 31.73 5.73 14.13
N ALA A 31 32.65 5.11 13.40
CA ALA A 31 34.07 5.50 13.38
C ALA A 31 34.28 6.82 12.59
N PRO A 32 35.26 7.66 12.98
CA PRO A 32 35.46 8.97 12.36
C PRO A 32 36.25 8.88 11.04
N ALA A 33 35.63 9.28 9.92
CA ALA A 33 36.34 9.54 8.66
C ALA A 33 36.84 10.99 8.61
N SER A 34 38.11 11.17 8.23
CA SER A 34 38.82 12.46 8.15
C SER A 34 38.36 13.36 6.99
N PRO A 35 38.64 14.68 7.03
CA PRO A 35 38.12 15.65 6.07
C PRO A 35 39.13 16.01 4.97
N SER A 36 38.68 16.06 3.70
CA SER A 36 39.42 16.80 2.66
C SER A 36 38.52 17.32 1.52
N ALA A 37 38.49 18.66 1.42
CA ALA A 37 38.52 19.48 0.20
C ALA A 37 37.29 19.60 -0.74
N THR A 38 36.47 20.63 -0.43
CA THR A 38 35.98 21.75 -1.31
C THR A 38 35.07 21.53 -2.54
N PRO A 39 34.25 22.56 -2.90
CA PRO A 39 32.85 22.38 -3.30
C PRO A 39 32.53 22.75 -4.75
N ALA A 40 31.48 22.17 -5.31
CA ALA A 40 30.86 22.65 -6.56
C ALA A 40 29.35 22.37 -6.59
N ALA A 41 28.59 23.42 -6.27
CA ALA A 41 27.33 23.87 -6.87
C ALA A 41 26.09 22.95 -6.93
N ASN A 42 25.06 23.46 -6.24
CA ASN A 42 23.63 23.45 -6.56
C ASN A 42 22.76 22.26 -6.16
N GLY A 43 22.20 22.41 -4.96
CA GLY A 43 20.95 21.82 -4.49
C GLY A 43 20.63 22.39 -3.11
N THR A 44 20.34 23.69 -3.05
CA THR A 44 19.89 24.39 -1.83
C THR A 44 18.60 23.74 -1.31
N HIS A 45 18.71 22.92 -0.26
CA HIS A 45 17.63 22.78 0.72
C HIS A 45 18.10 23.48 1.98
N GLU A 46 17.61 24.70 2.11
CA GLU A 46 17.97 25.67 3.12
C GLU A 46 17.69 25.11 4.53
N GLU A 47 18.68 25.28 5.39
CA GLU A 47 18.55 25.16 6.83
C GLU A 47 17.53 26.18 7.33
N GLY A 48 16.33 25.71 7.65
CA GLY A 48 15.37 26.53 8.35
C GLY A 48 14.08 25.79 8.59
N GLU A 49 13.96 24.99 9.66
CA GLU A 49 12.65 24.63 10.22
C GLU A 49 12.72 23.87 11.55
N GLY A 50 13.20 24.53 12.61
CA GLY A 50 13.05 24.01 13.99
C GLY A 50 11.58 23.90 14.46
N CYS A 51 10.64 24.53 13.74
CA CYS A 51 9.20 24.50 14.04
C CYS A 51 8.42 23.55 13.08
N GLY A 52 8.76 23.55 11.79
CA GLY A 52 8.14 22.68 10.78
C GLY A 52 8.44 21.19 11.01
N ALA A 53 9.66 20.86 11.44
CA ALA A 53 10.04 19.48 11.78
C ALA A 53 9.29 18.93 13.00
N ARG A 54 9.03 19.75 14.02
CA ARG A 54 8.21 19.31 15.17
C ARG A 54 6.75 19.10 14.80
N ALA A 55 6.17 20.02 14.02
CA ALA A 55 4.80 19.91 13.54
C ALA A 55 4.60 18.77 12.52
N SER A 56 5.63 18.41 11.75
CA SER A 56 5.59 17.24 10.85
C SER A 56 5.70 15.93 11.62
N VAL A 57 6.56 15.86 12.64
CA VAL A 57 6.68 14.69 13.53
C VAL A 57 5.40 14.47 14.33
N GLU A 58 4.75 15.52 14.84
CA GLU A 58 3.49 15.37 15.56
C GLU A 58 2.36 14.84 14.65
N ARG A 59 2.26 15.35 13.42
CA ARG A 59 1.34 14.82 12.40
C ARG A 59 1.64 13.37 12.05
N MET A 60 2.91 13.03 11.91
CA MET A 60 3.36 11.66 11.65
C MET A 60 2.97 10.71 12.78
N LEU A 61 3.12 11.13 14.04
CA LEU A 61 2.70 10.35 15.21
C LEU A 61 1.17 10.24 15.31
N ALA A 62 0.43 11.30 15.00
CA ALA A 62 -1.03 11.25 14.96
C ALA A 62 -1.53 10.24 13.90
N PHE A 63 -0.94 10.30 12.70
CA PHE A 63 -1.22 9.34 11.63
C PHE A 63 -0.82 7.91 12.03
N GLY A 64 0.33 7.71 12.68
CA GLY A 64 0.75 6.41 13.20
C GLY A 64 -0.25 5.81 14.20
N ARG A 65 -0.85 6.63 15.09
CA ARG A 65 -1.90 6.18 16.02
C ARG A 65 -3.18 5.77 15.29
N GLU A 66 -3.57 6.52 14.26
CA GLU A 66 -4.73 6.19 13.41
C GLU A 66 -4.52 4.88 12.64
N LEU A 67 -3.34 4.72 12.02
CA LEU A 67 -2.95 3.49 11.35
C LEU A 67 -2.93 2.29 12.30
N TYR A 68 -2.42 2.45 13.52
CA TYR A 68 -2.43 1.39 14.52
C TYR A 68 -3.88 1.00 14.91
N ALA A 69 -4.77 1.97 15.07
CA ALA A 69 -6.19 1.67 15.31
C ALA A 69 -6.83 0.90 14.14
N MET A 70 -6.42 1.19 12.90
CA MET A 70 -6.83 0.45 11.70
C MET A 70 -6.23 -0.96 11.68
N SER A 71 -4.95 -1.13 12.04
CA SER A 71 -4.29 -2.44 12.07
C SER A 71 -4.94 -3.40 13.05
N GLN A 72 -5.49 -2.89 14.17
CA GLN A 72 -6.26 -3.73 15.11
C GLN A 72 -7.51 -4.35 14.49
N LYS A 73 -8.11 -3.67 13.51
CA LYS A 73 -9.28 -4.18 12.78
C LYS A 73 -8.87 -5.21 11.72
N LEU A 74 -7.66 -5.07 11.16
CA LEU A 74 -7.09 -5.95 10.14
C LEU A 74 -6.33 -7.17 10.72
N ARG A 75 -6.31 -7.35 12.05
CA ARG A 75 -5.44 -8.29 12.79
C ARG A 75 -5.50 -9.76 12.37
N GLN A 76 -6.45 -10.15 11.53
CA GLN A 76 -6.63 -11.53 11.06
C GLN A 76 -5.66 -11.91 9.93
N ASP A 77 -5.13 -10.95 9.17
CA ASP A 77 -4.27 -11.24 8.03
C ASP A 77 -2.79 -10.93 8.32
N HIS A 78 -1.95 -11.97 8.33
CA HIS A 78 -0.49 -11.84 8.47
C HIS A 78 0.14 -10.94 7.39
N TYR A 79 -0.42 -10.97 6.18
CA TYR A 79 0.03 -10.14 5.06
C TYR A 79 -0.13 -8.63 5.31
N HIS A 80 -1.22 -8.21 5.95
CA HIS A 80 -1.45 -6.80 6.27
C HIS A 80 -0.54 -6.31 7.39
N LYS A 81 -0.15 -7.19 8.33
CA LYS A 81 0.82 -6.86 9.39
C LYS A 81 2.21 -6.60 8.82
N SER A 82 2.72 -7.49 7.96
CA SER A 82 4.04 -7.30 7.36
C SER A 82 4.10 -6.03 6.50
N MET A 83 3.03 -5.72 5.75
CA MET A 83 2.97 -4.49 4.96
C MET A 83 3.04 -3.22 5.82
N LEU A 84 2.39 -3.23 6.99
CA LEU A 84 2.45 -2.10 7.93
C LEU A 84 3.83 -1.97 8.58
N GLU A 85 4.43 -3.10 8.98
CA GLU A 85 5.79 -3.13 9.51
C GLU A 85 6.80 -2.57 8.50
N ASP A 86 6.70 -3.02 7.25
CA ASP A 86 7.54 -2.51 6.17
C ASP A 86 7.31 -1.00 5.97
N ALA A 87 6.06 -0.52 5.92
CA ALA A 87 5.78 0.91 5.77
C ALA A 87 6.34 1.75 6.95
N PHE A 88 6.22 1.28 8.19
CA PHE A 88 6.75 1.98 9.36
C PHE A 88 8.27 1.96 9.43
N SER A 89 8.93 0.96 8.85
CA SER A 89 10.39 0.91 8.79
C SER A 89 10.99 2.13 8.07
N LEU A 90 10.24 2.76 7.14
CA LEU A 90 10.65 3.99 6.47
C LEU A 90 10.89 5.16 7.45
N LEU A 91 10.19 5.18 8.59
CA LEU A 91 10.34 6.24 9.60
C LEU A 91 11.63 6.12 10.41
N ALA A 92 12.26 4.94 10.40
CA ALA A 92 13.52 4.70 11.11
C ALA A 92 14.75 5.27 10.38
N TYR A 93 14.61 5.61 9.09
CA TYR A 93 15.69 6.13 8.25
C TYR A 93 15.55 7.63 8.05
N SER A 94 16.68 8.35 8.06
CA SER A 94 16.72 9.80 7.79
C SER A 94 16.37 10.13 6.34
N ASN A 95 16.79 9.28 5.40
CA ASN A 95 16.35 9.32 4.01
C ASN A 95 15.51 8.06 3.71
N PRO A 96 14.21 8.19 3.43
CA PRO A 96 13.34 7.03 3.27
C PRO A 96 13.59 6.24 1.98
N TRP A 97 14.31 6.80 1.00
CA TRP A 97 14.72 6.09 -0.23
C TRP A 97 15.90 5.13 -0.02
N ASP A 98 16.71 5.34 1.01
CA ASP A 98 17.87 4.48 1.33
C ASP A 98 17.48 3.26 2.18
N SER A 99 16.19 3.17 2.57
CA SER A 99 15.65 2.03 3.30
C SER A 99 15.66 0.76 2.42
N PRO A 100 15.85 -0.45 3.01
CA PRO A 100 15.68 -1.71 2.28
C PRO A 100 14.29 -1.87 1.65
N VAL A 101 13.30 -1.11 2.13
CA VAL A 101 11.95 -1.05 1.55
C VAL A 101 11.69 0.25 0.77
N GLY A 102 12.73 0.95 0.34
CA GLY A 102 12.62 2.16 -0.48
C GLY A 102 11.87 1.96 -1.80
N TRP A 103 11.84 0.72 -2.31
CA TRP A 103 10.98 0.29 -3.43
C TRP A 103 9.50 0.63 -3.21
N GLN A 104 9.07 0.80 -1.95
CA GLN A 104 7.72 1.23 -1.59
C GLN A 104 7.35 2.64 -2.07
N LEU A 105 8.33 3.49 -2.35
CA LEU A 105 8.13 4.86 -2.79
C LEU A 105 8.18 5.01 -4.32
N GLU A 106 8.61 3.95 -5.02
CA GLU A 106 8.80 3.98 -6.46
C GLU A 106 7.47 4.24 -7.21
N PRO A 107 7.43 5.22 -8.14
CA PRO A 107 6.20 5.58 -8.85
C PRO A 107 5.58 4.43 -9.64
N VAL A 108 6.39 3.51 -10.16
CA VAL A 108 5.94 2.37 -10.99
C VAL A 108 4.90 1.51 -10.27
N ARG A 109 5.03 1.36 -8.95
CA ARG A 109 4.07 0.58 -8.16
C ARG A 109 2.75 1.31 -7.90
N ARG A 110 2.69 2.63 -8.05
CA ARG A 110 1.44 3.38 -7.89
C ARG A 110 0.41 2.96 -8.92
N GLU A 111 0.84 2.64 -10.13
CA GLU A 111 -0.06 2.21 -11.22
C GLU A 111 -0.82 0.94 -10.85
N ALA A 112 -0.12 -0.09 -10.35
CA ALA A 112 -0.74 -1.34 -9.93
C ALA A 112 -1.72 -1.16 -8.75
N VAL A 113 -1.37 -0.31 -7.78
CA VAL A 113 -2.25 0.01 -6.65
C VAL A 113 -3.49 0.77 -7.12
N CYS A 114 -3.31 1.75 -8.00
CA CYS A 114 -4.41 2.50 -8.59
C CYS A 114 -5.33 1.59 -9.40
N GLU A 115 -4.80 0.65 -10.17
CA GLU A 115 -5.59 -0.32 -10.93
C GLU A 115 -6.43 -1.21 -10.02
N ALA A 116 -5.81 -1.82 -9.00
CA ALA A 116 -6.51 -2.66 -8.02
C ALA A 116 -7.55 -1.88 -7.19
N LEU A 117 -7.28 -0.61 -6.90
CA LEU A 117 -8.23 0.25 -6.21
C LEU A 117 -9.41 0.61 -7.12
N ASN A 118 -9.13 1.01 -8.36
CA ASN A 118 -10.14 1.31 -9.36
C ASN A 118 -11.03 0.09 -9.61
N SER A 119 -10.45 -1.12 -9.61
CA SER A 119 -11.25 -2.34 -9.73
C SER A 119 -12.17 -2.58 -8.56
N ALA A 120 -11.64 -2.49 -7.34
CA ALA A 120 -12.43 -2.69 -6.14
C ALA A 120 -13.58 -1.69 -6.04
N ILE A 121 -13.38 -0.44 -6.47
CA ILE A 121 -14.45 0.58 -6.50
C ILE A 121 -15.54 0.19 -7.51
N LEU A 122 -15.15 -0.22 -8.73
CA LEU A 122 -16.11 -0.63 -9.75
C LEU A 122 -16.92 -1.84 -9.30
N GLU A 123 -16.27 -2.84 -8.70
CA GLU A 123 -16.91 -4.02 -8.12
C GLU A 123 -17.86 -3.63 -6.98
N TRP A 124 -17.45 -2.75 -6.08
CA TRP A 124 -18.30 -2.29 -4.98
C TRP A 124 -19.55 -1.54 -5.46
N GLN A 125 -19.47 -0.86 -6.59
CA GLN A 125 -20.60 -0.16 -7.21
C GLN A 125 -21.40 -1.06 -8.17
N ASP A 126 -21.10 -2.36 -8.26
CA ASP A 126 -21.66 -3.30 -9.24
C ASP A 126 -21.52 -2.81 -10.70
N MET A 127 -20.49 -2.02 -10.98
CA MET A 127 -20.20 -1.49 -12.31
C MET A 127 -19.27 -2.42 -13.08
N GLN A 128 -19.51 -2.54 -14.37
CA GLN A 128 -18.65 -3.33 -15.26
C GLN A 128 -17.31 -2.62 -15.46
N TRP A 129 -16.23 -3.40 -15.48
CA TRP A 129 -14.86 -2.93 -15.74
C TRP A 129 -14.65 -2.39 -17.15
N VAL A 130 -15.53 -2.79 -18.07
CA VAL A 130 -15.48 -2.41 -19.48
C VAL A 130 -16.32 -1.15 -19.66
N SER A 131 -15.71 -0.10 -20.21
CA SER A 131 -16.47 1.10 -20.51
C SER A 131 -17.61 0.77 -21.48
N PRO A 132 -18.80 1.38 -21.37
CA PRO A 132 -19.90 1.12 -22.29
C PRO A 132 -19.51 1.32 -23.77
N VAL A 133 -18.60 2.26 -24.05
CA VAL A 133 -18.07 2.50 -25.40
C VAL A 133 -17.21 1.33 -25.85
N GLU A 134 -16.33 0.83 -25.00
CA GLU A 134 -15.50 -0.33 -25.32
C GLU A 134 -16.33 -1.59 -25.55
N ALA A 135 -17.38 -1.80 -24.76
CA ALA A 135 -18.35 -2.87 -24.98
C ALA A 135 -19.04 -2.72 -26.34
N CYS A 136 -19.52 -1.52 -26.72
CA CYS A 136 -20.08 -1.28 -28.04
C CYS A 136 -19.08 -1.57 -29.17
N VAL A 137 -17.83 -1.13 -29.02
CA VAL A 137 -16.77 -1.36 -30.01
C VAL A 137 -16.44 -2.85 -30.15
N SER A 138 -16.39 -3.60 -29.05
CA SER A 138 -16.14 -5.05 -29.08
C SER A 138 -17.28 -5.81 -29.77
N HIS A 139 -18.55 -5.46 -29.47
CA HIS A 139 -19.72 -6.00 -30.14
C HIS A 139 -19.73 -5.67 -31.63
N SER A 140 -19.45 -4.43 -32.02
CA SER A 140 -19.36 -4.03 -33.44
C SER A 140 -18.25 -4.77 -34.18
N ARG A 141 -17.09 -4.99 -33.55
CA ARG A 141 -16.00 -5.80 -34.13
C ARG A 141 -16.42 -7.24 -34.38
N GLU A 142 -17.10 -7.86 -33.42
CA GLU A 142 -17.60 -9.23 -33.58
C GLU A 142 -18.70 -9.33 -34.65
N LEU A 143 -19.60 -8.34 -34.71
CA LEU A 143 -20.61 -8.26 -35.76
C LEU A 143 -19.98 -8.19 -37.15
N LEU A 144 -19.00 -7.30 -37.37
CA LEU A 144 -18.29 -7.20 -38.64
C LEU A 144 -17.56 -8.51 -39.00
N ARG A 145 -16.95 -9.16 -38.01
CA ARG A 145 -16.28 -10.45 -38.19
C ARG A 145 -17.25 -11.55 -38.62
N ARG A 146 -18.46 -11.57 -38.04
CA ARG A 146 -19.53 -12.51 -38.44
C ARG A 146 -20.09 -12.21 -39.83
N MET A 147 -20.31 -10.94 -40.15
CA MET A 147 -20.77 -10.51 -41.49
C MET A 147 -19.77 -10.88 -42.58
N ALA A 148 -18.47 -10.72 -42.31
CA ALA A 148 -17.40 -11.12 -43.24
C ALA A 148 -17.42 -12.64 -43.50
N ARG A 149 -17.59 -13.46 -42.46
CA ARG A 149 -17.72 -14.93 -42.61
C ARG A 149 -18.97 -15.34 -43.38
N ALA A 150 -20.06 -14.59 -43.23
CA ALA A 150 -21.30 -14.79 -43.99
C ALA A 150 -21.26 -14.13 -45.38
N SER A 151 -20.10 -13.66 -45.85
CA SER A 151 -19.88 -13.03 -47.17
C SER A 151 -20.75 -11.80 -47.47
N LEU A 152 -21.18 -11.07 -46.43
CA LEU A 152 -21.88 -9.80 -46.61
C LEU A 152 -20.89 -8.69 -46.92
N GLY A 153 -20.81 -8.26 -48.19
CA GLY A 153 -19.89 -7.20 -48.63
C GLY A 153 -20.06 -5.84 -47.95
N ALA A 154 -21.18 -5.61 -47.26
CA ALA A 154 -21.42 -4.39 -46.48
C ALA A 154 -20.38 -4.17 -45.37
N CYS A 155 -19.73 -5.23 -44.85
CA CYS A 155 -18.70 -5.10 -43.82
C CYS A 155 -17.40 -4.43 -44.32
N ALA A 156 -17.14 -4.42 -45.63
CA ALA A 156 -15.93 -3.82 -46.20
C ALA A 156 -15.92 -2.29 -46.14
N PHE A 157 -17.10 -1.66 -46.02
CA PHE A 157 -17.25 -0.22 -45.93
C PHE A 157 -17.26 0.31 -44.49
N ALA A 158 -17.34 -0.58 -43.50
CA ALA A 158 -17.42 -0.22 -42.09
C ALA A 158 -16.02 -0.13 -41.46
N ASP A 159 -15.47 1.09 -41.38
CA ASP A 159 -14.20 1.36 -40.73
C ASP A 159 -14.39 1.85 -39.29
N LEU A 160 -14.34 0.90 -38.35
CA LEU A 160 -14.57 1.15 -36.92
C LEU A 160 -13.55 2.13 -36.28
N PRO A 161 -12.22 2.00 -36.50
CA PRO A 161 -11.28 2.98 -35.96
C PRO A 161 -11.41 4.38 -36.60
N ALA A 162 -11.91 4.52 -37.82
CA ALA A 162 -12.21 5.84 -38.39
C ALA A 162 -13.41 6.52 -37.70
N LEU A 163 -14.42 5.76 -37.28
CA LEU A 163 -15.59 6.27 -36.57
C LEU A 163 -15.28 6.77 -35.15
N LEU A 164 -14.29 6.17 -34.48
CA LEU A 164 -13.91 6.51 -33.09
C LEU A 164 -12.91 7.68 -32.99
N ARG A 165 -12.34 8.13 -34.11
CA ARG A 165 -11.36 9.23 -34.17
C ARG A 165 -12.00 10.60 -34.44
N ARG A 166 -13.32 10.65 -34.59
CA ARG A 166 -14.07 11.84 -35.01
C ARG A 166 -14.63 12.58 -33.81
#